data_AF-A0A1W6L6Z6-F1
#
_entry.id   AF-A0A1W6L6Z6-F1
#
_cell.length_a   1.000
_cell.length_b   1.000
_cell.length_c   1.000
_cell.angle_alpha   90.00
_cell.angle_beta   90.00
_cell.angle_gamma   90.00
#
_symmetry.space_group_name_H-M   'P 1'
#
loop_
_entity.id
_entity.type
_entity.pdbx_description
1 polymer ?
#
loop_
_entity_poly.entity_id
_entity_poly.type
_entity_poly.pdbx_seq_one_letter_code
_entity_poly.pdbx_strand_id
1 'polypeptide(L)'
;MKEYRLTSWPELPAPYQGSAYRRMVSDMSHRYVSLSQLVTSSGVRRQDVRQFLDSLDSRGVLTERELFVSDTLLDSVRPLGNWIRRKFNLSHGSR
;
A
#
# COMPACT_ATOMS: atom_id res chain seq x y z
N MET A 1 -16.82 1.19 8.17
CA MET A 1 -16.17 1.26 6.83
C MET A 1 -15.30 0.01 6.67
N LYS A 2 -15.18 -0.56 5.46
CA LYS A 2 -14.30 -1.72 5.20
C LYS A 2 -12.85 -1.29 5.02
N GLU A 3 -11.94 -2.01 5.65
CA GLU A 3 -10.49 -1.90 5.45
C GLU A 3 -9.92 -3.20 4.90
N TYR A 4 -8.83 -3.07 4.15
CA TYR A 4 -8.19 -4.15 3.43
C TYR A 4 -6.73 -4.25 3.84
N ARG A 5 -6.23 -5.47 3.98
CA ARG A 5 -4.81 -5.78 4.21
C ARG A 5 -4.40 -6.99 3.38
N LEU A 6 -3.14 -7.07 3.00
CA LEU A 6 -2.59 -8.28 2.38
C LEU A 6 -2.26 -9.33 3.44
N THR A 7 -2.61 -10.58 3.16
CA THR A 7 -2.18 -11.76 3.94
C THR A 7 -0.79 -12.23 3.53
N SER A 8 -0.47 -12.08 2.25
CA SER A 8 0.78 -12.49 1.63
C SER A 8 1.13 -11.56 0.48
N TRP A 9 2.37 -11.64 -0.01
CA TRP A 9 2.83 -10.79 -1.09
C TRP A 9 2.26 -11.27 -2.45
N PRO A 10 1.47 -10.46 -3.17
CA PRO A 10 0.84 -10.88 -4.41
C PRO A 10 1.79 -10.79 -5.61
N GLU A 11 1.69 -11.75 -6.52
CA GLU A 11 2.26 -11.62 -7.87
C GLU A 11 1.33 -10.81 -8.77
N LEU A 12 1.76 -9.61 -9.15
CA LEU A 12 0.95 -8.67 -9.92
C LEU A 12 0.99 -8.99 -11.44
N PRO A 13 -0.16 -9.25 -12.08
CA PRO A 13 -0.23 -9.42 -13.54
C PRO A 13 0.10 -8.12 -14.27
N ALA A 14 0.39 -8.23 -15.57
CA ALA A 14 0.80 -7.10 -16.43
C ALA A 14 -0.02 -5.80 -16.27
N PRO A 15 -1.37 -5.83 -16.13
CA PRO A 15 -2.17 -4.61 -15.95
C PRO A 15 -1.84 -3.82 -14.66
N TYR A 16 -1.29 -4.49 -13.64
CA TYR A 16 -1.02 -3.91 -12.31
C TYR A 16 0.47 -3.70 -12.05
N GLN A 17 1.33 -3.72 -13.07
CA GLN A 17 2.77 -3.49 -12.89
C GLN A 17 3.15 -2.02 -12.66
N GLY A 18 2.19 -1.09 -12.79
CA GLY A 18 2.40 0.33 -12.56
C GLY A 18 2.88 0.65 -11.14
N SER A 19 3.66 1.73 -11.01
CA SER A 19 4.20 2.20 -9.72
C SER A 19 3.10 2.50 -8.69
N ALA A 20 1.93 2.96 -9.14
CA ALA A 20 0.77 3.21 -8.30
C ALA A 20 0.23 1.93 -7.62
N TYR A 21 0.07 0.84 -8.37
CA TYR A 21 -0.38 -0.45 -7.84
C TYR A 21 0.64 -1.09 -6.91
N ARG A 22 1.93 -1.01 -7.26
CA ARG A 22 3.02 -1.44 -6.37
C ARG A 22 3.00 -0.68 -5.05
N ARG A 23 2.76 0.62 -5.07
CA ARG A 23 2.64 1.44 -3.86
C ARG A 23 1.44 1.02 -3.00
N MET A 24 0.29 0.71 -3.61
CA MET A 24 -0.88 0.18 -2.90
C MET A 24 -0.57 -1.16 -2.23
N VAL A 25 0.07 -2.09 -2.94
CA VAL A 25 0.51 -3.37 -2.37
C VAL A 25 1.45 -3.17 -1.19
N SER A 26 2.44 -2.30 -1.31
CA SER A 26 3.33 -1.96 -0.21
C SER A 26 2.56 -1.41 1.00
N ASP A 27 1.64 -0.47 0.80
CA ASP A 27 0.84 0.11 1.89
C ASP A 27 -0.04 -0.95 2.59
N MET A 28 -0.73 -1.78 1.81
CA MET A 28 -1.59 -2.86 2.31
C MET A 28 -0.82 -4.01 2.95
N SER A 29 0.47 -4.18 2.65
CA SER A 29 1.30 -5.19 3.34
C SER A 29 1.62 -4.77 4.78
N HIS A 30 1.76 -3.47 5.01
CA HIS A 30 2.15 -2.92 6.32
C HIS A 30 0.96 -2.72 7.26
N ARG A 31 -0.21 -2.34 6.73
CA ARG A 31 -1.37 -1.95 7.54
C ARG A 31 -2.70 -2.23 6.85
N TYR A 32 -3.77 -2.15 7.63
CA TYR A 32 -5.13 -2.04 7.10
C TYR A 32 -5.32 -0.66 6.47
N VAL A 33 -5.89 -0.64 5.26
CA VAL A 33 -6.09 0.58 4.47
C VAL A 33 -7.52 0.58 3.92
N SER A 34 -8.19 1.73 3.97
CA SER A 34 -9.53 1.87 3.39
C SER A 34 -9.48 2.13 1.88
N LEU A 35 -10.60 1.90 1.19
CA LEU A 35 -10.70 2.20 -0.25
C LEU A 35 -10.39 3.68 -0.56
N SER A 36 -10.85 4.61 0.29
CA SER A 36 -10.60 6.04 0.08
C SER A 36 -9.12 6.39 0.24
N GLN A 37 -8.43 5.80 1.22
CA GLN A 37 -6.99 5.99 1.40
C GLN A 37 -6.18 5.45 0.21
N LEU A 38 -6.56 4.29 -0.35
CA LEU A 38 -5.91 3.73 -1.54
C LEU A 38 -6.08 4.63 -2.77
N VAL A 39 -7.27 5.18 -2.99
CA VAL A 39 -7.52 6.13 -4.09
C VAL A 39 -6.65 7.38 -3.92
N THR A 40 -6.62 7.95 -2.71
CA THR A 40 -5.84 9.16 -2.42
C THR A 40 -4.33 8.92 -2.54
N SER A 41 -3.81 7.79 -2.07
CA SER A 41 -2.36 7.52 -2.05
C SER A 41 -1.80 7.05 -3.40
N SER A 42 -2.63 6.42 -4.24
CA SER A 42 -2.23 5.91 -5.55
C SER A 42 -2.54 6.86 -6.71
N GLY A 43 -3.52 7.75 -6.55
CA GLY A 43 -4.02 8.60 -7.64
C GLY A 43 -4.80 7.83 -8.72
N VAL A 44 -5.07 6.54 -8.49
CA VAL A 44 -5.81 5.67 -9.41
C VAL A 44 -7.32 5.90 -9.23
N ARG A 45 -8.10 5.74 -10.29
CA ARG A 45 -9.55 5.91 -10.23
C ARG A 45 -10.16 4.90 -9.27
N ARG A 46 -11.18 5.31 -8.51
CA ARG A 46 -11.86 4.46 -7.52
C ARG A 46 -12.36 3.13 -8.09
N GLN A 47 -12.81 3.13 -9.34
CA GLN A 47 -13.28 1.91 -10.02
C GLN A 47 -12.12 0.93 -10.28
N ASP A 48 -10.97 1.42 -10.73
CA ASP A 48 -9.79 0.61 -11.00
C ASP A 48 -9.20 0.04 -9.69
N VAL A 49 -9.18 0.84 -8.61
CA VAL A 49 -8.80 0.34 -7.27
C VAL A 49 -9.75 -0.77 -6.81
N ARG A 50 -11.05 -0.66 -7.11
CA ARG A 50 -12.03 -1.69 -6.73
C ARG A 50 -11.85 -2.99 -7.52
N GLN A 51 -11.62 -2.90 -8.84
CA GLN A 51 -11.25 -4.07 -9.65
C GLN A 51 -9.94 -4.70 -9.18
N PHE A 52 -8.97 -3.89 -8.78
CA PHE A 52 -7.72 -4.37 -8.23
C PHE A 52 -7.93 -5.16 -6.93
N LEU A 53 -8.71 -4.62 -5.99
CA LEU A 53 -9.05 -5.31 -4.74
C LEU A 53 -9.81 -6.63 -5.01
N ASP A 54 -10.77 -6.63 -5.93
CA ASP A 54 -11.50 -7.83 -6.35
C ASP A 54 -10.53 -8.91 -6.89
N SER A 55 -9.54 -8.49 -7.69
CA SER A 55 -8.52 -9.41 -8.21
C SER A 55 -7.56 -9.96 -7.14
N LEU A 56 -7.40 -9.26 -6.02
CA LEU A 56 -6.62 -9.74 -4.88
C LEU A 56 -7.46 -10.70 -4.02
N ASP A 57 -8.74 -10.39 -3.83
CA ASP A 57 -9.68 -11.25 -3.11
C ASP A 57 -9.88 -12.59 -3.83
N SER A 58 -10.04 -12.56 -5.16
CA SER A 58 -10.14 -13.77 -5.98
C SER A 58 -8.90 -14.67 -5.90
N ARG A 59 -7.75 -14.12 -5.47
CA ARG A 59 -6.50 -14.85 -5.25
C ARG A 59 -6.32 -15.32 -3.81
N GLY A 60 -7.23 -14.96 -2.90
CA GLY A 60 -7.15 -15.29 -1.49
C GLY A 60 -6.02 -14.58 -0.73
N VAL A 61 -5.49 -13.48 -1.29
CA VAL A 61 -4.37 -12.72 -0.68
C VAL A 61 -4.84 -11.47 0.07
N LEU A 62 -6.16 -11.30 0.20
CA LEU A 62 -6.80 -10.16 0.83
C LEU A 62 -7.45 -10.57 2.16
N THR A 63 -7.30 -9.74 3.18
CA THR A 63 -8.10 -9.79 4.41
C THR A 63 -8.95 -8.54 4.49
N GLU A 64 -10.25 -8.73 4.68
CA GLU A 64 -11.19 -7.67 4.98
C GLU A 64 -11.41 -7.52 6.48
N ARG A 65 -11.52 -6.28 6.95
CA ARG A 65 -11.93 -5.95 8.31
C ARG A 65 -13.06 -4.93 8.26
N GLU A 66 -14.17 -5.23 8.94
CA GLU A 66 -15.20 -4.24 9.19
C GLU A 66 -14.78 -3.37 10.38
N LEU A 67 -14.50 -2.09 10.13
CA LEU A 67 -14.53 -1.10 11.19
C LEU A 67 -15.98 -0.73 11.48
N PHE A 68 -16.49 -1.27 12.59
CA PHE A 68 -17.47 -0.56 13.39
C PHE A 68 -16.76 0.68 13.92
N VAL A 69 -17.26 1.87 13.58
CA VAL A 69 -16.65 3.13 13.99
C VAL A 69 -16.72 3.21 15.51
N SER A 70 -15.65 2.80 16.19
CA SER A 70 -15.29 3.37 17.48
C SER A 70 -14.32 4.49 17.19
N ASP A 71 -14.87 5.70 17.16
CA ASP A 71 -14.25 6.98 16.80
C ASP A 71 -13.18 7.44 17.81
N THR A 72 -12.26 6.55 18.20
CA THR A 72 -11.34 6.84 19.30
C THR A 72 -10.08 5.99 19.16
N LEU A 73 -8.91 6.64 19.12
CA LEU A 73 -7.56 6.09 19.41
C LEU A 73 -6.61 5.66 18.26
N LEU A 74 -6.61 6.25 17.06
CA LEU A 74 -5.44 6.09 16.16
C LEU A 74 -5.06 7.30 15.28
N ASP A 75 -5.56 8.50 15.61
CA ASP A 75 -4.96 9.76 15.14
C ASP A 75 -3.70 10.14 15.96
N SER A 76 -3.32 9.30 16.93
CA SER A 76 -2.16 9.55 17.79
C SER A 76 -0.91 8.83 17.28
N VAL A 77 -0.07 9.63 16.62
CA VAL A 77 1.40 9.55 16.63
C VAL A 77 2.04 8.38 15.89
N ARG A 78 2.68 8.70 14.75
CA ARG A 78 4.04 8.24 14.41
C ARG A 78 4.62 9.00 13.21
N PRO A 79 5.60 9.91 13.41
CA PRO A 79 6.51 10.34 12.35
C PRO A 79 7.56 9.23 12.17
N LEU A 80 7.38 8.35 11.19
CA LEU A 80 8.41 7.37 10.80
C LEU A 80 9.00 7.74 9.43
N GLY A 81 9.52 8.97 9.35
CA GLY A 81 10.33 9.46 8.24
C GLY A 81 11.82 9.20 8.49
N ASN A 82 12.24 7.94 8.60
CA ASN A 82 13.66 7.57 8.80
C ASN A 82 14.17 6.52 7.81
N TRP A 83 13.85 6.65 6.51
CA TRP A 83 14.40 5.76 5.47
C TRP A 83 15.01 6.50 4.28
N ILE A 84 15.99 7.37 4.54
CA ILE A 84 16.99 7.73 3.53
C ILE A 84 18.38 7.33 4.04
N ARG A 85 18.73 6.07 3.79
CA ARG A 85 20.12 5.66 3.62
C ARG A 85 20.23 4.97 2.26
N ARG A 86 20.78 5.67 1.27
CA ARG A 86 21.51 5.03 0.18
C ARG A 86 22.77 5.82 -0.13
N LYS A 87 23.89 5.13 0.06
CA LYS A 87 25.26 5.56 -0.16
C LYS A 87 25.49 5.87 -1.65
N PHE A 88 26.08 7.02 -1.95
CA PHE A 88 26.91 7.18 -3.14
C PHE A 88 28.36 7.24 -2.67
N ASN A 89 29.01 6.08 -2.65
CA ASN A 89 30.47 5.98 -2.67
C ASN A 89 30.85 5.64 -4.12
N LEU A 90 31.42 6.61 -4.83
CA LEU A 90 32.35 6.39 -5.95
C LEU A 90 33.56 7.26 -5.59
N SER A 91 34.53 6.69 -4.87
CA SER A 91 35.78 6.15 -5.45
C SER A 91 36.62 7.19 -6.19
N HIS A 92 37.65 7.68 -5.48
CA HIS A 92 39.03 7.91 -5.92
C HIS A 92 39.32 8.16 -7.41
N GLY A 93 39.93 9.31 -7.68
CA GLY A 93 40.68 9.58 -8.91
C GLY A 93 41.58 10.80 -8.75
N SER A 94 42.86 10.56 -8.49
CA SER A 94 43.94 11.55 -8.35
C SER A 94 44.17 12.36 -9.63
N ARG A 95 44.40 13.68 -9.49
CA ARG A 95 45.63 14.35 -9.95
C ARG A 95 45.75 15.76 -9.39
#